data_AF-A0A1I6S3J5-F1
#
_entry.id   AF-A0A1I6S3J5-F1
#
_cell.length_a   1.000
_cell.length_b   1.000
_cell.length_c   1.000
_cell.angle_alpha   90.00
_cell.angle_beta   90.00
_cell.angle_gamma   90.00
#
_symmetry.space_group_name_H-M   'P 1'
#
loop_
_entity.id
_entity.type
_entity.pdbx_description
1 polymer ?
#
loop_
_entity_poly.entity_id
_entity_poly.type
_entity_poly.pdbx_seq_one_letter_code
_entity_poly.pdbx_strand_id
1 'polypeptide(L)' 'MALHLDSLLEGSPAYGVLDAKDGVVLFRRPGKEKVFEQVVAEVIRNADDRVTVIPIENERNECDRLFIAPLEEERSFDP' A
#
# COMPACT_ATOMS: atom_id res chain seq x y z
N MET A 1 7.35 15.13 -2.24
CA MET A 1 6.54 15.06 -1.01
C MET A 1 6.65 13.62 -0.55
N ALA A 2 7.19 13.38 0.64
CA ALA A 2 7.28 12.03 1.17
C ALA A 2 5.86 11.49 1.39
N LEU A 3 5.57 10.29 0.91
CA LEU A 3 4.36 9.58 1.27
C LEU A 3 4.32 9.46 2.80
N HIS A 4 3.40 10.15 3.46
CA HIS A 4 3.16 9.94 4.88
C HIS A 4 2.41 8.62 5.03
N LEU A 5 3.17 7.53 5.07
CA LEU A 5 2.66 6.18 5.26
C LEU A 5 1.72 6.14 6.48
N ASP A 6 2.09 6.87 7.55
CA ASP A 6 1.27 7.03 8.76
C ASP A 6 -0.16 7.51 8.46
N SER A 7 -0.34 8.45 7.53
CA SER A 7 -1.68 8.94 7.13
C SER A 7 -2.48 7.91 6.33
N LEU A 8 -1.82 6.98 5.63
CA LEU A 8 -2.51 5.84 5.01
C LEU A 8 -2.91 4.81 6.07
N LEU A 9 -2.09 4.64 7.10
CA LEU A 9 -2.31 3.70 8.20
C LEU A 9 -3.42 4.14 9.16
N GLU A 10 -3.72 5.43 9.25
CA GLU A 10 -4.89 5.95 9.98
C GLU A 10 -6.22 5.41 9.44
N GLY A 11 -6.22 4.91 8.20
CA GLY A 11 -7.37 4.34 7.54
C GLY A 11 -8.30 5.41 6.96
N SER A 12 -8.99 5.03 5.88
CA SER A 12 -9.87 5.94 5.15
C SER A 12 -11.26 5.30 4.99
N PRO A 13 -12.34 6.08 4.86
CA PRO A 13 -13.63 5.53 4.42
C PRO A 13 -13.56 4.82 3.05
N ALA A 14 -12.48 4.98 2.29
CA ALA A 14 -12.26 4.32 1.00
C ALA A 14 -11.65 2.91 1.10
N TYR A 15 -10.87 2.60 2.15
CA TYR A 15 -10.15 1.33 2.29
C TYR A 15 -9.98 0.92 3.74
N GLY A 16 -9.86 -0.37 3.99
CA GLY A 16 -9.37 -0.86 5.28
C GLY A 16 -7.86 -1.04 5.24
N VAL A 17 -7.25 -0.95 6.42
CA VAL A 17 -5.84 -1.26 6.64
C VAL A 17 -5.81 -2.58 7.42
N LEU A 18 -5.01 -3.53 6.95
CA LEU A 18 -4.75 -4.78 7.63
C LEU A 18 -3.25 -4.86 7.92
N ASP A 19 -2.93 -4.98 9.20
CA ASP A 19 -1.56 -5.11 9.66
C ASP A 19 -1.02 -6.50 9.29
N ALA A 20 0.09 -6.55 8.56
CA ALA A 20 0.74 -7.79 8.14
C ALA A 20 2.12 -7.88 8.80
N LYS A 21 2.69 -9.09 8.82
CA LYS A 21 3.94 -9.34 9.53
C LYS A 21 5.11 -8.47 9.04
N ASP A 22 5.16 -8.21 7.73
CA ASP A 22 6.27 -7.55 7.05
C ASP A 22 5.85 -6.20 6.43
N GLY A 23 4.67 -5.67 6.78
CA GLY A 23 4.12 -4.47 6.18
C GLY A 23 2.62 -4.34 6.43
N VAL A 24 1.91 -3.66 5.53
CA VAL A 24 0.47 -3.44 5.64
C VAL A 24 -0.23 -3.76 4.33
N VAL A 25 -1.46 -4.22 4.42
CA VAL A 25 -2.35 -4.45 3.28
C VAL A 25 -3.49 -3.44 3.35
N LEU A 26 -3.57 -2.56 2.37
CA LEU A 26 -4.77 -1.78 2.13
C LEU A 26 -5.73 -2.63 1.31
N PHE A 27 -6.99 -2.74 1.73
CA PHE A 27 -8.03 -3.42 0.97
C PHE A 27 -9.18 -2.48 0.67
N ARG A 28 -9.64 -2.51 -0.57
CA ARG A 28 -10.73 -1.67 -1.08
C ARG A 28 -12.04 -1.97 -0.36
N ARG A 29 -12.76 -0.93 0.05
CA ARG A 29 -14.15 -1.07 0.51
C ARG A 29 -15.12 -1.07 -0.67
N PRO A 30 -16.22 -1.85 -0.60
CA PRO A 30 -17.22 -1.88 -1.68
C PRO A 30 -17.83 -0.50 -1.92
N GLY A 31 -17.96 -0.10 -3.19
CA GLY A 31 -18.50 1.21 -3.59
C GLY A 31 -17.49 2.37 -3.52
N LYS A 32 -16.20 2.06 -3.37
CA LYS A 32 -15.10 3.04 -3.30
C LYS A 32 -14.01 2.79 -4.36
N GLU A 33 -14.37 2.14 -5.45
CA GLU A 33 -13.46 1.69 -6.51
C GLU A 33 -12.62 2.83 -7.07
N LYS A 34 -13.26 3.92 -7.50
CA LYS A 34 -12.55 5.09 -8.05
C LYS A 34 -11.62 5.76 -7.03
N VAL A 35 -12.04 5.83 -5.77
CA VAL A 35 -11.26 6.48 -4.72
C VAL A 35 -10.06 5.61 -4.36
N PHE A 36 -10.24 4.31 -4.27
CA PHE A 36 -9.16 3.37 -4.02
C PHE A 36 -8.13 3.38 -5.14
N GLU A 37 -8.57 3.40 -6.40
CA GLU A 37 -7.68 3.49 -7.55
C GLU A 37 -6.84 4.77 -7.53
N GLN A 38 -7.43 5.90 -7.14
CA GLN A 38 -6.70 7.16 -6.94
C GLN A 38 -5.64 7.04 -5.85
N VAL A 39 -5.99 6.42 -4.71
CA VAL A 39 -5.05 6.16 -3.61
C VAL A 39 -3.92 5.25 -4.09
N VAL A 40 -4.21 4.15 -4.77
CA VAL A 40 -3.19 3.23 -5.32
C VAL A 40 -2.24 3.99 -6.23
N ALA A 41 -2.77 4.78 -7.17
CA ALA A 41 -1.95 5.55 -8.08
C ALA A 41 -1.12 6.63 -7.37
N GLU A 42 -1.66 7.24 -6.31
CA GLU A 42 -0.93 8.21 -5.48
C GLU A 42 0.18 7.55 -4.67
N VAL A 43 -0.10 6.39 -4.07
CA VAL A 43 0.87 5.60 -3.31
C VAL A 43 2.01 5.15 -4.22
N ILE A 44 1.71 4.61 -5.40
CA ILE A 44 2.75 4.21 -6.38
C ILE A 44 3.58 5.41 -6.86
N ARG A 45 2.95 6.57 -7.08
CA ARG A 45 3.67 7.79 -7.52
C ARG A 45 4.56 8.40 -6.45
N ASN A 46 4.19 8.27 -5.17
CA ASN A 46 4.93 8.85 -4.05
C ASN A 46 5.73 7.80 -3.26
N ALA A 47 5.64 6.52 -3.65
CA ALA A 47 6.48 5.47 -3.13
C ALA A 47 7.93 5.87 -3.39
N ASP A 48 8.68 6.01 -2.31
CA ASP A 48 10.11 6.23 -2.35
C ASP A 48 10.83 4.87 -2.43
N ASP A 49 12.13 4.88 -2.71
CA ASP A 49 12.97 3.68 -2.80
C ASP A 49 13.09 2.92 -1.46
N ARG A 50 12.45 3.43 -0.41
CA ARG A 50 12.41 2.85 0.95
C ARG A 50 11.17 2.01 1.22
N VAL A 51 10.21 1.96 0.30
CA VAL A 51 8.98 1.18 0.45
C VAL A 51 8.68 0.38 -0.82
N THR A 52 8.35 -0.89 -0.65
CA THR A 52 7.81 -1.75 -1.70
C THR A 52 6.29 -1.61 -1.71
N VAL A 53 5.74 -1.23 -2.86
CA VAL A 53 4.29 -1.15 -3.09
C VAL A 53 3.91 -2.14 -4.17
N ILE A 54 3.05 -3.10 -3.83
CA ILE A 54 2.59 -4.17 -4.73
C ILE A 54 1.07 -4.09 -4.85
N PRO A 55 0.52 -3.66 -6.01
CA PRO A 55 -0.90 -3.77 -6.27
C PRO A 55 -1.28 -5.23 -6.49
N ILE A 56 -2.38 -5.65 -5.87
CA ILE A 56 -2.94 -6.99 -5.97
C ILE A 56 -4.31 -6.86 -6.64
N GLU A 57 -4.42 -7.51 -7.79
CA GLU A 57 -5.65 -7.57 -8.56
C GLU A 57 -6.50 -8.77 -8.14
N ASN A 58 -7.82 -8.62 -8.24
CA ASN A 58 -8.77 -9.71 -8.06
C ASN A 58 -9.00 -10.50 -9.36
N GLU A 59 -9.88 -11.49 -9.32
CA GLU A 59 -10.26 -12.33 -10.48
C GLU A 59 -10.88 -11.53 -11.66
N ARG A 60 -11.21 -10.25 -11.45
CA ARG A 60 -11.75 -9.34 -12.48
C ARG A 60 -10.68 -8.39 -13.04
N ASN A 61 -9.40 -8.59 -12.71
CA ASN A 61 -8.29 -7.67 -13.01
C ASN A 61 -8.52 -6.25 -12.45
N GLU A 62 -9.26 -6.14 -11.35
CA GLU A 62 -9.40 -4.87 -10.64
C GLU A 62 -8.47 -4.87 -9.43
N CYS A 63 -7.71 -3.79 -9.25
CA CYS A 63 -6.92 -3.60 -8.05
C CYS A 63 -7.85 -3.46 -6.84
N ASP A 64 -7.87 -4.49 -6.00
CA ASP A 64 -8.71 -4.55 -4.80
C ASP A 64 -7.89 -4.49 -3.52
N ARG A 65 -6.59 -4.74 -3.61
CA ARG A 65 -5.66 -4.76 -2.49
C ARG A 65 -4.34 -4.12 -2.89
N LEU A 66 -3.69 -3.47 -1.93
CA LEU A 66 -2.37 -2.87 -2.09
C LEU A 66 -1.52 -3.31 -0.91
N PHE A 67 -0.46 -4.05 -1.19
CA PHE A 67 0.53 -4.40 -0.17
C PHE A 67 1.60 -3.32 -0.14
N ILE A 68 1.91 -2.82 1.05
CA ILE A 68 2.96 -1.83 1.26
C ILE A 68 3.86 -2.35 2.37
N ALA A 69 5.13 -2.55 2.06
CA ALA A 69 6.14 -2.96 3.02
C ALA A 69 7.29 -1.94 3.00
N PRO A 70 7.89 -1.61 4.15
CA PRO A 70 9.19 -0.97 4.13
C PRO A 70 10.18 -1.91 3.41
N LEU A 71 10.96 -1.37 2.48
CA LEU A 71 12.20 -2.02 2.08
C LEU A 71 13.09 -1.91 3.32
N GLU A 72 13.17 -3.00 4.09
CA GLU A 72 14.32 -3.16 4.98
C GLU A 72 15.54 -2.99 4.05
N GLU A 73 16.27 -1.88 4.18
CA GLU A 73 17.63 -1.76 3.66
C GLU A 73 18.28 -3.10 3.95
N GLU A 74 18.76 -3.77 2.89
CA GLU A 74 19.46 -5.05 2.99
C GLU A 74 20.26 -5.01 4.28
N ARG A 75 19.83 -5.79 5.28
CA ARG A 75 20.62 -5.98 6.48
C ARG A 75 21.99 -6.35 5.94
N SER A 76 22.94 -5.42 6.04
CA SER A 76 24.34 -5.67 5.78
C SER A 76 24.70 -6.77 6.77
N PHE A 77 24.58 -8.02 6.34
CA PHE A 77 25.23 -9.14 6.96
C PHE A 77 26.69 -8.95 6.60
N ASP A 78 27.35 -8.03 7.29
CA ASP A 78 28.81 -7.98 7.37
C ASP A 78 29.24 -9.21 8.19
N PRO A 79 29.93 -10.20 7.59
CA PRO A 79 30.47 -11.36 8.30
C PRO A 79 31.71 -11.03 9.14
#